data_AF-A0A964MBH5-F1
#
_entry.id   AF-A0A964MBH5-F1
#
_cell.length_a   1.000
_cell.length_b   1.000
_cell.length_c   1.000
_cell.angle_alpha   90.00
_cell.angle_beta   90.00
_cell.angle_gamma   90.00
#
_symmetry.space_group_name_H-M   'P 1'
#
loop_
_entity.id
_entity.type
_entity.pdbx_description
1 polymer ?
#
loop_
_entity_poly.entity_id
_entity_poly.type
_entity_poly.pdbx_seq_one_letter_code
_entity_poly.pdbx_strand_id
1 'polypeptide(L)'
;MFTRSSRLPVLLAVAVALCLMATGCDQFMSSAMIYLQSDPPDYEKAIVQLKEGISMVPENGNYYRVLAYCYFNNRQYKEAREAYDNAVKLLPDKKDSLEQARLANWEELYRGATSYANRIAKAQPESLPGIVDKAQKALDNAILFMPSNERNMMLQAFIYQRTGKADEAKKAYLKIVELNPKNPDAYVVLGKTAYNDNKYGEAAEYFKKALAINPADTNTHFMLGLSYFSDKRYGEALEPFRKAATLNPSDRDALINLAKCVMLEDKTPQLAIDPLEKALQLKEDDETWYLLGLVALNRQVNDLDRGMRAFKRAAELKPAMRDYWISLRDIYKVKKMKAELKLVEQKLKELK
;
A
#
# COMPACT_ATOMS: atom_id res chain seq x y z
N MET A 1 54.07 -65.92 4.78
CA MET A 1 52.65 -65.93 4.35
C MET A 1 52.13 -64.51 4.43
N PHE A 2 52.21 -63.76 3.33
CA PHE A 2 51.65 -62.42 3.23
C PHE A 2 50.37 -62.44 2.38
N THR A 3 49.37 -61.70 2.87
CA THR A 3 48.25 -61.07 2.16
C THR A 3 47.22 -61.95 1.45
N ARG A 4 45.97 -61.91 1.92
CA ARG A 4 44.77 -61.59 1.12
C ARG A 4 43.52 -61.64 2.02
N SER A 5 43.15 -60.53 2.64
CA SER A 5 41.76 -60.39 3.17
C SER A 5 41.23 -58.96 3.30
N SER A 6 42.01 -57.92 2.99
CA SER A 6 41.56 -56.52 3.14
C SER A 6 41.00 -55.88 1.86
N ARG A 7 40.97 -56.59 0.71
CA ARG A 7 40.50 -56.03 -0.57
C ARG A 7 39.05 -56.36 -0.92
N LEU A 8 38.42 -57.31 -0.23
CA LEU A 8 37.05 -57.74 -0.55
C LEU A 8 35.99 -56.63 -0.36
N PRO A 9 36.01 -55.83 0.72
CA PRO A 9 35.01 -54.77 0.93
C PRO A 9 35.17 -53.62 -0.07
N VAL A 10 36.42 -53.27 -0.41
CA VAL A 10 36.73 -52.19 -1.36
C VAL A 10 36.39 -52.61 -2.80
N LEU A 11 36.67 -53.86 -3.17
CA LEU A 11 36.27 -54.41 -4.48
C LEU A 11 34.75 -54.55 -4.59
N LEU A 12 34.03 -54.88 -3.51
CA LEU A 12 32.58 -54.93 -3.50
C LEU A 12 31.96 -53.52 -3.64
N ALA A 13 32.52 -52.52 -2.94
CA ALA A 13 32.06 -51.13 -3.06
C ALA A 13 32.34 -50.54 -4.45
N VAL A 14 33.51 -50.84 -5.04
CA VAL A 14 33.86 -50.42 -6.41
C VAL A 14 33.04 -51.19 -7.46
N ALA A 15 32.73 -52.48 -7.23
CA ALA A 15 31.88 -53.26 -8.11
C ALA A 15 30.41 -52.84 -8.05
N VAL A 16 29.90 -52.44 -6.87
CA VAL A 16 28.57 -51.82 -6.73
C VAL A 16 28.54 -50.46 -7.40
N ALA A 17 29.56 -49.62 -7.23
CA ALA A 17 29.68 -48.34 -7.93
C ALA A 17 29.77 -48.50 -9.47
N LEU A 18 30.51 -49.51 -9.96
CA LEU A 18 30.62 -49.82 -11.40
C LEU A 18 29.35 -50.47 -11.96
N CYS A 19 28.63 -51.30 -11.19
CA CYS A 19 27.31 -51.83 -11.58
C CYS A 19 26.24 -50.72 -11.62
N LEU A 20 26.32 -49.74 -10.72
CA LEU A 20 25.42 -48.57 -10.70
C LEU A 20 25.68 -47.64 -11.89
N MET A 21 26.94 -47.51 -12.32
CA MET A 21 27.26 -46.84 -13.59
C MET A 21 26.79 -47.64 -14.83
N ALA A 22 26.59 -48.95 -14.70
CA ALA A 22 26.22 -49.84 -15.81
C ALA A 22 24.71 -50.00 -16.04
N THR A 23 23.83 -49.70 -15.07
CA THR A 23 22.38 -49.86 -15.20
C THR A 23 21.61 -48.56 -15.48
N GLY A 24 22.26 -47.40 -15.52
CA GLY A 24 21.64 -46.12 -15.89
C GLY A 24 20.51 -45.64 -14.97
N CYS A 25 20.22 -46.36 -13.89
CA CYS A 25 19.13 -46.06 -12.96
C CYS A 25 19.72 -45.41 -11.70
N ASP A 26 19.53 -44.10 -11.59
CA ASP A 26 19.91 -43.34 -10.40
C ASP A 26 19.04 -43.78 -9.21
N GLN A 27 19.58 -44.69 -8.39
CA GLN A 27 18.87 -45.28 -7.26
C GLN A 27 18.50 -44.24 -6.20
N PHE A 28 19.35 -43.23 -5.97
CA PHE A 28 19.08 -42.20 -4.97
C PHE A 28 17.94 -41.29 -5.40
N MET A 29 17.94 -40.88 -6.68
CA MET A 29 16.82 -40.12 -7.26
C MET A 29 15.54 -40.94 -7.24
N SER A 30 15.60 -42.22 -7.63
CA SER A 30 14.44 -43.11 -7.65
C SER A 30 13.84 -43.29 -6.25
N SER A 31 14.67 -43.54 -5.25
CA SER A 31 14.26 -43.62 -3.84
C SER A 31 13.63 -42.32 -3.35
N ALA A 32 14.24 -41.17 -3.66
CA ALA A 32 13.70 -39.87 -3.30
C ALA A 32 12.31 -39.64 -3.92
N MET A 33 12.11 -40.01 -5.18
CA MET A 33 10.81 -39.87 -5.86
C MET A 33 9.73 -40.76 -5.24
N ILE A 34 10.05 -41.95 -4.76
CA ILE A 34 9.09 -42.81 -4.03
C ILE A 34 8.57 -42.08 -2.78
N TYR A 35 9.46 -41.47 -1.99
CA TYR A 35 9.06 -40.70 -0.82
C TYR A 35 8.26 -39.44 -1.16
N LEU A 36 8.52 -38.81 -2.31
CA LEU A 36 7.74 -37.66 -2.76
C LEU A 36 6.35 -38.02 -3.30
N GLN A 37 6.16 -39.27 -3.71
CA GLN A 37 4.88 -39.79 -4.20
C GLN A 37 4.01 -40.40 -3.09
N SER A 38 4.51 -40.51 -1.86
CA SER A 38 3.68 -40.94 -0.73
C SER A 38 2.62 -39.90 -0.39
N ASP A 39 1.56 -40.31 0.30
CA ASP A 39 0.49 -39.42 0.76
C ASP A 39 0.38 -39.45 2.30
N PRO A 40 0.83 -38.41 3.02
CA PRO A 40 1.50 -37.21 2.50
C PRO A 40 2.95 -37.48 2.06
N PRO A 41 3.56 -36.61 1.23
CA PRO A 41 4.96 -36.74 0.83
C PRO A 41 5.92 -36.66 2.01
N ASP A 42 6.90 -37.57 2.06
CA ASP A 42 7.95 -37.61 3.10
C ASP A 42 9.22 -36.85 2.62
N TYR A 43 9.20 -35.53 2.80
CA TYR A 43 10.30 -34.66 2.37
C TYR A 43 11.60 -34.93 3.11
N GLU A 44 11.55 -35.30 4.40
CA GLU A 44 12.75 -35.55 5.20
C GLU A 44 13.53 -36.75 4.67
N LYS A 45 12.83 -37.87 4.40
CA LYS A 45 13.49 -39.05 3.79
C LYS A 45 13.97 -38.77 2.38
N ALA A 46 13.20 -38.03 1.57
CA ALA A 46 13.64 -37.61 0.24
C ALA A 46 14.92 -36.76 0.30
N ILE A 47 15.02 -35.81 1.25
CA ILE A 47 16.21 -34.99 1.49
C ILE A 47 17.44 -35.85 1.81
N VAL A 48 17.29 -36.87 2.66
CA VAL A 48 18.41 -37.78 3.00
C VAL A 48 18.94 -38.48 1.76
N GLN A 49 18.07 -39.07 0.95
CA GLN A 49 18.47 -39.76 -0.29
C GLN A 49 19.15 -38.83 -1.29
N LEU A 50 18.62 -37.61 -1.46
CA LEU A 50 19.22 -36.61 -2.36
C LEU A 50 20.61 -36.15 -1.87
N LYS A 51 20.80 -36.01 -0.55
CA LYS A 51 22.12 -35.67 0.03
C LYS A 51 23.16 -36.78 -0.18
N GLU A 52 22.76 -38.05 -0.05
CA GLU A 52 23.62 -39.20 -0.38
C GLU A 52 23.97 -39.24 -1.87
N GLY A 53 22.99 -38.97 -2.74
CA GLY A 53 23.25 -38.84 -4.19
C GLY A 53 24.25 -37.73 -4.51
N ILE A 54 24.13 -36.57 -3.85
CA ILE A 54 25.06 -35.43 -4.00
C ILE A 54 26.46 -35.76 -3.49
N SER A 55 26.61 -36.49 -2.39
CA SER A 55 27.94 -36.84 -1.86
C SER A 55 28.70 -37.77 -2.80
N MET A 56 27.98 -38.59 -3.59
CA MET A 56 28.54 -39.47 -4.60
C MET A 56 28.78 -38.78 -5.94
N VAL A 57 27.84 -37.93 -6.38
CA VAL A 57 27.90 -37.24 -7.68
C VAL A 57 27.52 -35.76 -7.51
N PRO A 58 28.44 -34.91 -7.00
CA PRO A 58 28.15 -33.51 -6.70
C PRO A 58 27.91 -32.65 -7.95
N GLU A 59 28.31 -33.12 -9.13
CA GLU A 59 28.12 -32.43 -10.42
C GLU A 59 26.67 -32.58 -10.95
N ASN A 60 25.86 -33.49 -10.41
CA ASN A 60 24.51 -33.73 -10.90
C ASN A 60 23.52 -32.67 -10.39
N GLY A 61 23.33 -31.61 -11.18
CA GLY A 61 22.42 -30.50 -10.86
C GLY A 61 20.95 -30.88 -10.66
N ASN A 62 20.49 -32.05 -11.15
CA ASN A 62 19.11 -32.48 -10.92
C ASN A 62 18.83 -32.82 -9.45
N TYR A 63 19.83 -33.33 -8.71
CA TYR A 63 19.67 -33.55 -7.26
C TYR A 63 19.39 -32.25 -6.54
N TYR A 64 20.15 -31.19 -6.81
CA TYR A 64 19.96 -29.88 -6.21
C TYR A 64 18.61 -29.27 -6.57
N ARG A 65 18.14 -29.45 -7.81
CA ARG A 65 16.81 -29.01 -8.23
C ARG A 65 15.70 -29.66 -7.40
N VAL A 66 15.72 -30.98 -7.23
CA VAL A 66 14.70 -31.70 -6.45
C VAL A 66 14.86 -31.43 -4.96
N LEU A 67 16.10 -31.31 -4.48
CA LEU A 67 16.41 -30.98 -3.10
C LEU A 67 15.87 -29.59 -2.72
N ALA A 68 15.98 -28.60 -3.61
CA ALA A 68 15.42 -27.28 -3.42
C ALA A 68 13.89 -27.32 -3.24
N TYR A 69 13.21 -28.14 -4.03
CA TYR A 69 11.77 -28.38 -3.90
C TYR A 69 11.43 -29.02 -2.54
N CYS A 70 12.17 -30.07 -2.12
CA CYS A 70 11.93 -30.73 -0.84
C CYS A 70 12.14 -29.75 0.34
N TYR A 71 13.24 -28.99 0.32
CA TYR A 71 13.51 -27.99 1.35
C TYR A 71 12.44 -26.91 1.42
N PHE A 72 11.97 -26.41 0.28
CA PHE A 72 10.92 -25.40 0.25
C PHE A 72 9.62 -25.92 0.90
N ASN A 73 9.16 -27.10 0.50
CA ASN A 73 7.94 -27.70 1.04
C ASN A 73 8.09 -28.12 2.52
N ASN A 74 9.32 -28.44 2.95
CA ASN A 74 9.64 -28.69 4.35
C ASN A 74 9.94 -27.40 5.15
N ARG A 75 9.67 -26.21 4.59
CA ARG A 75 9.87 -24.88 5.21
C ARG A 75 11.32 -24.55 5.59
N GLN A 76 12.29 -25.23 4.99
CA GLN A 76 13.72 -25.00 5.12
C GLN A 76 14.18 -24.02 4.01
N TYR A 77 13.70 -22.78 4.08
CA TYR A 77 13.80 -21.83 2.95
C TYR A 77 15.23 -21.37 2.64
N LYS A 78 16.11 -21.30 3.64
CA LYS A 78 17.51 -20.93 3.44
C LYS A 78 18.23 -22.01 2.64
N GLU A 79 18.07 -23.26 3.05
CA GLU A 79 18.61 -24.45 2.39
C GLU A 79 17.99 -24.62 1.00
N ALA A 80 16.70 -24.33 0.82
CA ALA A 80 16.03 -24.33 -0.47
C ALA A 80 16.69 -23.34 -1.45
N ARG A 81 16.93 -22.10 -1.00
CA ARG A 81 17.59 -21.07 -1.81
C ARG A 81 19.02 -21.47 -2.19
N GLU A 82 19.79 -22.01 -1.26
CA GLU A 82 21.16 -22.51 -1.54
C GLU A 82 21.15 -23.66 -2.55
N ALA A 83 20.19 -24.58 -2.45
CA ALA A 83 20.02 -25.67 -3.40
C ALA A 83 19.63 -25.16 -4.80
N TYR A 84 18.76 -24.14 -4.91
CA TYR A 84 18.50 -23.48 -6.20
C TYR A 84 19.75 -22.83 -6.79
N ASP A 85 20.55 -22.14 -5.98
CA ASP A 85 21.79 -21.48 -6.44
C ASP A 85 22.77 -22.52 -7.02
N ASN A 86 22.88 -23.68 -6.41
CA ASN A 86 23.70 -24.78 -6.93
C ASN A 86 23.09 -25.41 -8.19
N ALA A 87 21.77 -25.61 -8.23
CA ALA A 87 21.08 -26.15 -9.40
C ALA A 87 21.25 -25.25 -10.64
N VAL A 88 21.14 -23.94 -10.48
CA VAL A 88 21.33 -22.96 -11.57
C VAL A 88 22.76 -22.98 -12.10
N LYS A 89 23.76 -23.13 -11.23
CA LYS A 89 25.18 -23.22 -11.64
C LYS A 89 25.47 -24.48 -12.46
N LEU A 90 24.90 -25.61 -12.05
CA LEU A 90 25.17 -26.93 -12.66
C LEU A 90 24.27 -27.25 -13.87
N LEU A 91 23.16 -26.52 -14.05
CA LEU A 91 22.22 -26.69 -15.16
C LEU A 91 22.00 -25.36 -15.91
N PRO A 92 23.04 -24.81 -16.57
CA PRO A 92 22.95 -23.51 -17.24
C PRO A 92 21.85 -23.47 -18.30
N ASP A 93 21.65 -24.57 -19.05
CA ASP A 93 20.61 -24.68 -20.08
C ASP A 93 19.18 -24.66 -19.52
N LYS A 94 19.02 -24.92 -18.21
CA LYS A 94 17.73 -24.89 -17.50
C LYS A 94 17.58 -23.67 -16.60
N LYS A 95 18.55 -22.75 -16.59
CA LYS A 95 18.61 -21.59 -15.69
C LYS A 95 17.27 -20.85 -15.61
N ASP A 96 16.68 -20.51 -16.75
CA ASP A 96 15.43 -19.74 -16.78
C ASP A 96 14.27 -20.47 -16.09
N SER A 97 14.13 -21.78 -16.31
CA SER A 97 13.09 -22.60 -15.67
C SER A 97 13.29 -22.71 -14.15
N LEU A 98 14.54 -22.71 -13.69
CA LEU A 98 14.87 -22.75 -12.27
C LEU A 98 14.65 -21.39 -11.60
N GLU A 99 15.01 -20.30 -12.27
CA GLU A 99 14.72 -18.93 -11.81
C GLU A 99 13.21 -18.68 -11.76
N GLN A 100 12.44 -19.21 -12.72
CA GLN A 100 10.98 -19.17 -12.68
C GLN A 100 10.41 -19.96 -11.49
N ALA A 101 10.95 -21.14 -11.19
CA ALA A 101 10.55 -21.90 -10.00
C ALA A 101 10.88 -21.12 -8.71
N ARG A 102 12.07 -20.49 -8.65
CA ARG A 102 12.46 -19.62 -7.53
C ARG A 102 11.51 -18.43 -7.37
N LEU A 103 11.11 -17.79 -8.47
CA LEU A 103 10.12 -16.71 -8.51
C LEU A 103 8.75 -17.18 -8.02
N ALA A 104 8.29 -18.37 -8.44
CA ALA A 104 7.01 -18.92 -7.99
C ALA A 104 6.98 -19.13 -6.46
N ASN A 105 8.07 -19.68 -5.91
CA ASN A 105 8.23 -19.84 -4.46
C ASN A 105 8.26 -18.50 -3.71
N TRP A 106 8.95 -17.50 -4.27
CA TRP A 106 8.91 -16.14 -3.72
C TRP A 106 7.49 -15.55 -3.76
N GLU A 107 6.76 -15.64 -4.88
CA GLU A 107 5.39 -15.14 -5.02
C GLU A 107 4.45 -15.79 -3.98
N GLU A 108 4.61 -17.09 -3.70
CA GLU A 108 3.84 -17.77 -2.66
C GLU A 108 4.10 -17.18 -1.26
N LEU A 109 5.38 -17.05 -0.87
CA LEU A 109 5.77 -16.47 0.41
C LEU A 109 5.36 -15.00 0.53
N TYR A 110 5.54 -14.23 -0.54
CA TYR A 110 5.15 -12.82 -0.63
C TYR A 110 3.64 -12.64 -0.52
N ARG A 111 2.84 -13.52 -1.15
CA ARG A 111 1.38 -13.53 -1.00
C ARG A 111 0.98 -13.82 0.45
N GLY A 112 1.65 -14.75 1.12
CA GLY A 112 1.48 -15.00 2.54
C GLY A 112 1.75 -13.76 3.39
N ALA A 113 2.89 -13.09 3.17
CA ALA A 113 3.25 -11.85 3.87
C ALA A 113 2.22 -10.72 3.61
N THR A 114 1.78 -10.56 2.37
CA THR A 114 0.76 -9.58 1.96
C THR A 114 -0.59 -9.86 2.62
N SER A 115 -0.96 -11.14 2.77
CA SER A 115 -2.18 -11.52 3.50
C SER A 115 -2.14 -11.05 4.96
N TYR A 116 -0.99 -11.20 5.63
CA TYR A 116 -0.82 -10.64 6.97
C TYR A 116 -0.79 -9.11 6.97
N ALA A 117 -0.20 -8.47 5.97
CA ALA A 117 -0.21 -7.00 5.81
C ALA A 117 -1.63 -6.43 5.72
N ASN A 118 -2.51 -7.09 4.95
CA ASN A 118 -3.91 -6.73 4.86
C ASN A 118 -4.65 -6.84 6.20
N ARG A 119 -4.26 -7.81 7.04
CA ARG A 119 -4.78 -7.94 8.40
C ARG A 119 -4.23 -6.84 9.31
N ILE A 120 -2.95 -6.51 9.21
CA ILE A 120 -2.33 -5.38 9.93
C ILE A 120 -3.07 -4.07 9.62
N ALA A 121 -3.44 -3.84 8.37
CA ALA A 121 -4.16 -2.63 7.94
C ALA A 121 -5.50 -2.44 8.70
N LYS A 122 -6.16 -3.54 9.05
CA LYS A 122 -7.50 -3.58 9.66
C LYS A 122 -7.50 -3.89 11.16
N ALA A 123 -6.37 -4.28 11.72
CA ALA A 123 -6.26 -4.73 13.11
C ALA A 123 -6.32 -3.56 14.10
N GLN A 124 -6.93 -3.83 15.26
CA GLN A 124 -6.82 -2.97 16.44
C GLN A 124 -5.40 -3.02 17.03
N PRO A 125 -4.93 -1.98 17.72
CA PRO A 125 -3.57 -1.90 18.24
C PRO A 125 -3.11 -3.12 19.05
N GLU A 126 -3.99 -3.70 19.87
CA GLU A 126 -3.68 -4.82 20.76
C GLU A 126 -3.38 -6.13 20.00
N SER A 127 -3.93 -6.26 18.80
CA SER A 127 -3.74 -7.44 17.94
C SER A 127 -2.52 -7.33 17.00
N LEU A 128 -1.90 -6.14 16.92
CA LEU A 128 -0.81 -5.89 15.99
C LEU A 128 0.44 -6.75 16.24
N PRO A 129 0.97 -6.91 17.47
CA PRO A 129 2.27 -7.56 17.67
C PRO A 129 2.33 -8.98 17.09
N GLY A 130 1.31 -9.80 17.34
CA GLY A 130 1.27 -11.18 16.87
C GLY A 130 1.05 -11.34 15.34
N ILE A 131 0.37 -10.38 14.71
CA ILE A 131 0.17 -10.39 13.24
C ILE A 131 1.43 -9.88 12.54
N VAL A 132 2.08 -8.86 13.12
CA VAL A 132 3.33 -8.28 12.63
C VAL A 132 4.45 -9.30 12.64
N ASP A 133 4.60 -10.09 13.71
CA ASP A 133 5.63 -11.15 13.78
C ASP A 133 5.47 -12.16 12.63
N LYS A 134 4.23 -12.58 12.35
CA LYS A 134 3.92 -13.48 11.23
C LYS A 134 4.20 -12.84 9.87
N ALA A 135 3.85 -11.56 9.70
CA ALA A 135 4.12 -10.82 8.47
C ALA A 135 5.62 -10.68 8.23
N GLN A 136 6.38 -10.31 9.26
CA GLN A 136 7.83 -10.14 9.19
C GLN A 136 8.50 -11.46 8.85
N LYS A 137 8.15 -12.55 9.55
CA LYS A 137 8.72 -13.88 9.27
C LYS A 137 8.43 -14.35 7.84
N ALA A 138 7.21 -14.13 7.34
CA ALA A 138 6.87 -14.47 5.96
C ALA A 138 7.65 -13.63 4.95
N LEU A 139 7.79 -12.33 5.21
CA LEU A 139 8.56 -11.41 4.36
C LEU A 139 10.05 -11.72 4.37
N ASP A 140 10.63 -12.05 5.53
CA ASP A 140 12.05 -12.42 5.65
C ASP A 140 12.35 -13.65 4.78
N ASN A 141 11.46 -14.64 4.77
CA ASN A 141 11.60 -15.80 3.88
C ASN A 141 11.48 -15.43 2.40
N ALA A 142 10.60 -14.49 2.04
CA ALA A 142 10.51 -13.98 0.67
C ALA A 142 11.79 -13.21 0.26
N ILE A 143 12.36 -12.41 1.17
CA ILE A 143 13.61 -11.66 0.95
C ILE A 143 14.78 -12.61 0.66
N LEU A 144 14.83 -13.82 1.24
CA LEU A 144 15.87 -14.80 0.92
C LEU A 144 15.94 -15.12 -0.58
N PHE A 145 14.80 -15.23 -1.24
CA PHE A 145 14.69 -15.56 -2.65
C PHE A 145 14.90 -14.34 -3.55
N MET A 146 14.44 -13.15 -3.13
CA MET A 146 14.62 -11.91 -3.88
C MET A 146 15.00 -10.71 -2.96
N PRO A 147 16.29 -10.57 -2.59
CA PRO A 147 16.71 -9.58 -1.59
C PRO A 147 16.53 -8.11 -1.98
N SER A 148 16.58 -7.82 -3.28
CA SER A 148 16.47 -6.46 -3.84
C SER A 148 15.17 -6.24 -4.60
N ASN A 149 14.14 -7.05 -4.31
CA ASN A 149 12.83 -6.88 -4.94
C ASN A 149 12.10 -5.68 -4.31
N GLU A 150 11.69 -4.75 -5.16
CA GLU A 150 10.99 -3.54 -4.76
C GLU A 150 9.69 -3.81 -3.98
N ARG A 151 8.95 -4.88 -4.34
CA ARG A 151 7.73 -5.25 -3.61
C ARG A 151 8.03 -5.70 -2.19
N ASN A 152 9.12 -6.43 -1.97
CA ASN A 152 9.59 -6.78 -0.62
C ASN A 152 9.91 -5.52 0.18
N MET A 153 10.60 -4.55 -0.43
CA MET A 153 10.95 -3.28 0.21
C MET A 153 9.71 -2.44 0.55
N MET A 154 8.75 -2.34 -0.37
CA MET A 154 7.46 -1.66 -0.15
C MET A 154 6.70 -2.29 1.03
N LEU A 155 6.61 -3.62 1.06
CA LEU A 155 5.91 -4.32 2.14
C LEU A 155 6.63 -4.15 3.50
N GLN A 156 7.96 -4.17 3.52
CA GLN A 156 8.74 -3.90 4.72
C GLN A 156 8.49 -2.48 5.25
N ALA A 157 8.53 -1.49 4.36
CA ALA A 157 8.26 -0.09 4.70
C ALA A 157 6.84 0.10 5.25
N PHE A 158 5.85 -0.58 4.66
CA PHE A 158 4.48 -0.61 5.17
C PHE A 158 4.38 -1.20 6.58
N ILE A 159 5.07 -2.31 6.87
CA ILE A 159 5.09 -2.91 8.22
C ILE A 159 5.70 -1.94 9.24
N TYR A 160 6.80 -1.26 8.90
CA TYR A 160 7.38 -0.22 9.76
C TYR A 160 6.39 0.92 10.05
N GLN A 161 5.70 1.41 9.02
CA GLN A 161 4.70 2.46 9.18
C GLN A 161 3.58 2.04 10.14
N ARG A 162 3.09 0.80 10.03
CA ARG A 162 2.00 0.28 10.88
C ARG A 162 2.42 -0.06 12.30
N THR A 163 3.71 -0.20 12.55
CA THR A 163 4.28 -0.53 13.87
C THR A 163 4.80 0.69 14.63
N GLY A 164 4.55 1.91 14.13
CA GLY A 164 5.00 3.15 14.74
C GLY A 164 6.48 3.47 14.50
N LYS A 165 7.17 2.68 13.66
CA LYS A 165 8.56 2.89 13.25
C LYS A 165 8.63 3.87 12.06
N ALA A 166 8.21 5.10 12.31
CA ALA A 166 8.02 6.10 11.26
C ALA A 166 9.33 6.47 10.54
N ASP A 167 10.44 6.59 11.29
CA ASP A 167 11.75 6.93 10.73
C ASP A 167 12.30 5.83 9.83
N GLU A 168 12.16 4.57 10.25
CA GLU A 168 12.55 3.40 9.45
C GLU A 168 11.69 3.27 8.19
N ALA A 169 10.39 3.51 8.31
CA ALA A 169 9.49 3.55 7.15
C ALA A 169 9.91 4.64 6.15
N LYS A 170 10.17 5.86 6.63
CA LYS A 170 10.63 6.97 5.78
C LYS A 170 11.95 6.64 5.07
N LYS A 171 12.94 6.12 5.79
CA LYS A 171 14.23 5.68 5.20
C LYS A 171 14.03 4.59 4.15
N ALA A 172 13.15 3.63 4.41
CA ALA A 172 12.85 2.56 3.45
C ALA A 172 12.22 3.11 2.17
N TYR A 173 11.22 3.99 2.27
CA TYR A 173 10.61 4.62 1.09
C TYR A 173 11.57 5.53 0.32
N LEU A 174 12.45 6.27 1.01
CA LEU A 174 13.51 7.05 0.35
C LEU A 174 14.44 6.16 -0.47
N LYS A 175 14.87 5.02 0.09
CA LYS A 175 15.68 4.05 -0.64
C LYS A 175 14.95 3.48 -1.86
N ILE A 176 13.63 3.26 -1.78
CA ILE A 176 12.83 2.78 -2.90
C ILE A 176 12.83 3.80 -4.04
N VAL A 177 12.62 5.09 -3.76
CA VAL A 177 12.62 6.12 -4.82
C VAL A 177 14.03 6.41 -5.36
N GLU A 178 15.09 6.16 -4.59
CA GLU A 178 16.47 6.20 -5.08
C GLU A 178 16.74 5.07 -6.09
N LEU A 179 16.28 3.85 -5.80
CA LEU A 179 16.47 2.68 -6.66
C LEU A 179 15.52 2.67 -7.87
N ASN A 180 14.27 3.09 -7.65
CA ASN A 180 13.26 3.22 -8.69
C ASN A 180 12.56 4.60 -8.60
N PRO A 181 13.10 5.62 -9.29
CA PRO A 181 12.51 6.95 -9.35
C PRO A 181 11.14 7.01 -10.05
N LYS A 182 10.65 5.90 -10.62
CA LYS A 182 9.35 5.79 -11.31
C LYS A 182 8.29 5.06 -10.48
N ASN A 183 8.48 4.89 -9.17
CA ASN A 183 7.45 4.35 -8.30
C ASN A 183 6.56 5.49 -7.74
N PRO A 184 5.30 5.65 -8.20
CA PRO A 184 4.42 6.69 -7.69
C PRO A 184 3.96 6.40 -6.25
N ASP A 185 3.72 5.14 -5.89
CA ASP A 185 3.21 4.76 -4.57
C ASP A 185 4.18 5.14 -3.45
N ALA A 186 5.48 4.96 -3.66
CA ALA A 186 6.51 5.36 -2.71
C ALA A 186 6.53 6.88 -2.49
N TYR A 187 6.38 7.68 -3.56
CA TYR A 187 6.23 9.14 -3.44
C TYR A 187 4.93 9.53 -2.73
N VAL A 188 3.82 8.86 -3.00
CA VAL A 188 2.55 9.12 -2.29
C VAL A 188 2.70 8.87 -0.79
N VAL A 189 3.36 7.78 -0.38
CA VAL A 189 3.57 7.50 1.04
C VAL A 189 4.52 8.52 1.67
N LEU A 190 5.62 8.89 0.99
CA LEU A 190 6.51 9.96 1.46
C LEU A 190 5.78 11.29 1.63
N GLY A 191 4.91 11.66 0.67
CA GLY A 191 4.07 12.85 0.74
C GLY A 191 3.09 12.81 1.92
N LYS A 192 2.42 11.67 2.15
CA LYS A 192 1.52 11.49 3.31
C LYS A 192 2.27 11.58 4.63
N THR A 193 3.46 11.00 4.73
CA THR A 193 4.32 11.09 5.91
C THR A 193 4.72 12.54 6.17
N ALA A 194 5.20 13.26 5.15
CA ALA A 194 5.55 14.68 5.28
C ALA A 194 4.35 15.56 5.66
N TYR A 195 3.16 15.26 5.12
CA TYR A 195 1.93 15.97 5.47
C TYR A 195 1.57 15.80 6.96
N ASN A 196 1.66 14.56 7.47
CA ASN A 196 1.40 14.25 8.88
C ASN A 196 2.43 14.87 9.82
N ASP A 197 3.66 15.06 9.36
CA ASP A 197 4.72 15.80 10.06
C ASP A 197 4.52 17.33 9.99
N ASN A 198 3.41 17.81 9.42
CA ASN A 198 3.11 19.22 9.15
C ASN A 198 4.12 19.92 8.21
N LYS A 199 4.87 19.14 7.42
CA LYS A 199 5.82 19.64 6.40
C LYS A 199 5.12 19.74 5.06
N TYR A 200 4.12 20.61 4.98
CA TYR A 200 3.20 20.68 3.83
C TYR A 200 3.89 21.00 2.50
N GLY A 201 4.92 21.86 2.50
CA GLY A 201 5.72 22.13 1.31
C GLY A 201 6.48 20.90 0.80
N GLU A 202 7.11 20.12 1.70
CA GLU A 202 7.78 18.86 1.34
C GLU A 202 6.76 17.83 0.81
N ALA A 203 5.59 17.75 1.45
CA ALA A 203 4.51 16.87 1.02
C ALA A 203 4.05 17.18 -0.41
N ALA A 204 3.84 18.46 -0.73
CA ALA A 204 3.47 18.91 -2.07
C ALA A 204 4.50 18.50 -3.13
N GLU A 205 5.80 18.61 -2.84
CA GLU A 205 6.85 18.20 -3.77
C GLU A 205 6.85 16.69 -4.04
N TYR A 206 6.62 15.85 -3.02
CA TYR A 206 6.47 14.42 -3.24
C TYR A 206 5.21 14.08 -4.03
N PHE A 207 4.07 14.69 -3.73
CA PHE A 207 2.83 14.45 -4.49
C PHE A 207 2.95 14.90 -5.95
N LYS A 208 3.66 15.99 -6.24
CA LYS A 208 3.99 16.38 -7.62
C LYS A 208 4.83 15.32 -8.33
N LYS A 209 5.83 14.74 -7.67
CA LYS A 209 6.64 13.65 -8.25
C LYS A 209 5.79 12.41 -8.54
N ALA A 210 4.89 12.04 -7.64
CA ALA A 210 3.92 10.97 -7.87
C ALA A 210 3.03 11.25 -9.09
N LEU A 211 2.48 12.47 -9.20
CA LEU A 211 1.61 12.88 -10.32
C LEU A 211 2.35 13.02 -11.65
N ALA A 212 3.65 13.31 -11.64
CA ALA A 212 4.46 13.29 -12.85
C ALA A 212 4.56 11.88 -13.46
N ILE A 213 4.41 10.84 -12.63
CA ILE A 213 4.44 9.43 -13.03
C ILE A 213 3.03 8.90 -13.31
N ASN A 214 2.06 9.21 -12.44
CA ASN A 214 0.66 8.86 -12.59
C ASN A 214 -0.24 10.11 -12.53
N PRO A 215 -0.45 10.80 -13.66
CA PRO A 215 -1.18 12.08 -13.68
C PRO A 215 -2.67 11.97 -13.38
N ALA A 216 -3.25 10.77 -13.43
CA ALA A 216 -4.68 10.52 -13.27
C ALA A 216 -5.07 10.07 -11.84
N ASP A 217 -4.14 10.04 -10.90
CA ASP A 217 -4.45 9.66 -9.51
C ASP A 217 -5.20 10.77 -8.77
N THR A 218 -6.52 10.61 -8.71
CA THR A 218 -7.46 11.49 -8.00
C THR A 218 -7.04 11.76 -6.56
N ASN A 219 -6.67 10.71 -5.80
CA ASN A 219 -6.35 10.86 -4.39
C ASN A 219 -5.07 11.67 -4.19
N THR A 220 -4.10 11.53 -5.10
CA THR A 220 -2.85 12.30 -5.03
C THR A 220 -3.07 13.77 -5.40
N HIS A 221 -3.94 14.07 -6.38
CA HIS A 221 -4.38 15.45 -6.63
C HIS A 221 -5.06 16.07 -5.40
N PHE A 222 -5.94 15.33 -4.74
CA PHE A 222 -6.61 15.79 -3.52
C PHE A 222 -5.61 16.07 -2.38
N MET A 223 -4.66 15.16 -2.14
CA MET A 223 -3.63 15.34 -1.12
C MET A 223 -2.64 16.48 -1.44
N LEU A 224 -2.33 16.71 -2.72
CA LEU A 224 -1.57 17.88 -3.16
C LEU A 224 -2.33 19.18 -2.87
N GLY A 225 -3.63 19.21 -3.17
CA GLY A 225 -4.51 20.34 -2.84
C GLY A 225 -4.55 20.62 -1.33
N LEU A 226 -4.73 19.57 -0.51
CA LEU A 226 -4.70 19.69 0.95
C LEU A 226 -3.35 20.19 1.46
N SER A 227 -2.25 19.72 0.88
CA SER A 227 -0.90 20.18 1.25
C SER A 227 -0.77 21.68 1.02
N TYR A 228 -1.16 22.18 -0.16
CA TYR A 228 -1.14 23.61 -0.43
C TYR A 228 -2.12 24.41 0.44
N PHE A 229 -3.30 23.88 0.70
CA PHE A 229 -4.29 24.52 1.57
C PHE A 229 -3.78 24.69 3.00
N SER A 230 -3.19 23.64 3.57
CA SER A 230 -2.61 23.65 4.92
C SER A 230 -1.37 24.55 5.00
N ASP A 231 -0.62 24.69 3.89
CA ASP A 231 0.47 25.66 3.74
C ASP A 231 -0.03 27.11 3.47
N LYS A 232 -1.35 27.35 3.51
CA LYS A 232 -2.01 28.64 3.21
C LYS A 232 -1.77 29.17 1.79
N ARG A 233 -1.35 28.31 0.86
CA ARG A 233 -1.12 28.60 -0.56
C ARG A 233 -2.38 28.32 -1.37
N TYR A 234 -3.46 29.03 -1.04
CA TYR A 234 -4.81 28.74 -1.57
C TYR A 234 -4.90 28.79 -3.09
N GLY A 235 -4.19 29.72 -3.75
CA GLY A 235 -4.15 29.80 -5.21
C GLY A 235 -3.52 28.57 -5.87
N GLU A 236 -2.49 27.98 -5.25
CA GLU A 236 -1.86 26.75 -5.77
C GLU A 236 -2.69 25.50 -5.46
N ALA A 237 -3.54 25.54 -4.43
CA ALA A 237 -4.46 24.45 -4.09
C ALA A 237 -5.61 24.30 -5.09
N LEU A 238 -5.95 25.37 -5.85
CA LEU A 238 -7.09 25.37 -6.78
C LEU A 238 -6.99 24.31 -7.86
N GLU A 239 -5.87 24.24 -8.57
CA GLU A 239 -5.72 23.30 -9.69
C GLU A 239 -5.74 21.83 -9.25
N PRO A 240 -5.02 21.42 -8.20
CA PRO A 240 -5.11 20.06 -7.67
C PRO A 240 -6.53 19.67 -7.23
N PHE A 241 -7.25 20.53 -6.50
CA PHE A 241 -8.64 20.24 -6.13
C PHE A 241 -9.58 20.20 -7.34
N ARG A 242 -9.39 21.09 -8.32
CA ARG A 242 -10.13 21.07 -9.60
C ARG A 242 -9.89 19.76 -10.35
N LYS A 243 -8.64 19.30 -10.42
CA LYS A 243 -8.29 18.01 -11.05
C LYS A 243 -8.92 16.84 -10.31
N ALA A 244 -8.84 16.81 -8.98
CA ALA A 244 -9.49 15.78 -8.17
C ALA A 244 -11.01 15.73 -8.42
N ALA A 245 -11.69 16.88 -8.37
CA ALA A 245 -13.13 16.97 -8.63
C ALA A 245 -13.52 16.65 -10.09
N THR A 246 -12.61 16.87 -11.05
CA THR A 246 -12.86 16.52 -12.46
C THR A 246 -12.69 15.01 -12.69
N LEU A 247 -11.65 14.41 -12.09
CA LEU A 247 -11.39 12.97 -12.19
C LEU A 247 -12.41 12.13 -11.42
N ASN A 248 -12.90 12.65 -10.29
CA ASN A 248 -13.97 12.04 -9.52
C ASN A 248 -15.07 13.08 -9.19
N PRO A 249 -16.07 13.27 -10.08
CA PRO A 249 -17.14 14.24 -9.87
C PRO A 249 -18.06 13.96 -8.67
N SER A 250 -18.01 12.76 -8.08
CA SER A 250 -18.77 12.42 -6.87
C SER A 250 -17.96 12.63 -5.57
N ASP A 251 -16.72 13.12 -5.66
CA ASP A 251 -15.91 13.49 -4.50
C ASP A 251 -16.37 14.83 -3.93
N ARG A 252 -17.29 14.75 -2.96
CA ARG A 252 -17.87 15.91 -2.29
C ARG A 252 -16.81 16.72 -1.54
N ASP A 253 -15.79 16.07 -0.98
CA ASP A 253 -14.78 16.77 -0.19
C ASP A 253 -13.82 17.54 -1.11
N ALA A 254 -13.50 17.02 -2.29
CA ALA A 254 -12.76 17.77 -3.31
C ALA A 254 -13.52 19.02 -3.79
N LEU A 255 -14.84 18.91 -4.02
CA LEU A 255 -15.70 20.03 -4.41
C LEU A 255 -15.78 21.12 -3.33
N ILE A 256 -15.96 20.73 -2.07
CA ILE A 256 -16.03 21.66 -0.93
C ILE A 256 -14.68 22.36 -0.72
N ASN A 257 -13.56 21.62 -0.78
CA ASN A 257 -12.25 22.22 -0.62
C ASN A 257 -11.87 23.15 -1.78
N LEU A 258 -12.28 22.83 -3.01
CA LEU A 258 -12.15 23.74 -4.15
C LEU A 258 -12.89 25.06 -3.86
N ALA A 259 -14.15 24.99 -3.42
CA ALA A 259 -14.93 26.18 -3.07
C ALA A 259 -14.28 27.00 -1.94
N LYS A 260 -13.81 26.34 -0.88
CA LYS A 260 -13.07 26.98 0.23
C LYS A 260 -11.81 27.71 -0.27
N CYS A 261 -11.05 27.11 -1.18
CA CYS A 261 -9.88 27.76 -1.79
C CYS A 261 -10.27 29.03 -2.56
N VAL A 262 -11.31 28.95 -3.40
CA VAL A 262 -11.82 30.09 -4.18
C VAL A 262 -12.28 31.22 -3.27
N MET A 263 -12.97 30.90 -2.17
CA MET A 263 -13.41 31.88 -1.17
C MET A 263 -12.24 32.58 -0.48
N LEU A 264 -11.18 31.83 -0.14
CA LEU A 264 -10.02 32.37 0.57
C LEU A 264 -9.06 33.15 -0.34
N GLU A 265 -9.02 32.86 -1.63
CA GLU A 265 -8.31 33.70 -2.59
C GLU A 265 -9.02 35.05 -2.81
N ASP A 266 -10.35 35.09 -2.62
CA ASP A 266 -11.24 36.28 -2.70
C ASP A 266 -11.17 37.09 -4.01
N LYS A 267 -10.52 36.56 -5.05
CA LYS A 267 -10.46 37.19 -6.38
C LYS A 267 -11.69 36.90 -7.23
N THR A 268 -12.25 35.70 -7.11
CA THR A 268 -13.38 35.22 -7.93
C THR A 268 -14.36 34.40 -7.10
N PRO A 269 -14.94 34.95 -6.02
CA PRO A 269 -15.78 34.20 -5.07
C PRO A 269 -16.99 33.52 -5.73
N GLN A 270 -17.50 34.07 -6.83
CA GLN A 270 -18.60 33.48 -7.61
C GLN A 270 -18.29 32.04 -8.09
N LEU A 271 -17.02 31.72 -8.38
CA LEU A 271 -16.62 30.38 -8.86
C LEU A 271 -16.76 29.29 -7.78
N ALA A 272 -17.01 29.65 -6.53
CA ALA A 272 -17.27 28.70 -5.45
C ALA A 272 -18.72 28.17 -5.47
N ILE A 273 -19.66 28.82 -6.18
CA ILE A 273 -21.07 28.41 -6.20
C ILE A 273 -21.25 27.07 -6.89
N ASP A 274 -20.75 26.88 -8.11
CA ASP A 274 -20.97 25.63 -8.85
C ASP A 274 -20.43 24.38 -8.12
N PRO A 275 -19.21 24.39 -7.54
CA PRO A 275 -18.75 23.25 -6.75
C PRO A 275 -19.61 22.98 -5.51
N LEU A 276 -20.08 24.02 -4.80
CA LEU A 276 -20.95 23.87 -3.64
C LEU A 276 -22.33 23.32 -4.03
N GLU A 277 -22.93 23.83 -5.11
CA GLU A 277 -24.21 23.32 -5.60
C GLU A 277 -24.10 21.86 -6.06
N LYS A 278 -23.00 21.47 -6.73
CA LYS A 278 -22.73 20.07 -7.05
C LYS A 278 -22.55 19.21 -5.79
N ALA A 279 -21.81 19.69 -4.79
CA ALA A 279 -21.64 18.99 -3.53
C ALA A 279 -23.00 18.74 -2.83
N LEU A 280 -23.89 19.74 -2.83
CA LEU A 280 -25.24 19.63 -2.29
C LEU A 280 -26.14 18.67 -3.07
N GLN A 281 -25.99 18.60 -4.40
CA GLN A 281 -26.71 17.62 -5.23
C GLN A 281 -26.30 16.17 -4.89
N LEU A 282 -25.03 15.94 -4.54
CA LEU A 282 -24.56 14.62 -4.12
C LEU A 282 -25.09 14.27 -2.73
N LYS A 283 -25.01 15.23 -1.80
CA LYS A 283 -25.54 15.09 -0.45
C LYS A 283 -25.72 16.47 0.18
N GLU A 284 -26.93 16.74 0.63
CA GLU A 284 -27.19 17.94 1.45
C GLU A 284 -26.55 17.79 2.84
N ASP A 285 -25.89 18.85 3.30
CA ASP A 285 -25.45 19.03 4.68
C ASP A 285 -25.46 20.52 5.06
N ASP A 286 -25.53 20.80 6.35
CA ASP A 286 -25.69 22.15 6.86
C ASP A 286 -24.46 23.03 6.64
N GLU A 287 -23.26 22.46 6.73
CA GLU A 287 -22.00 23.19 6.49
C GLU A 287 -21.91 23.68 5.04
N THR A 288 -22.24 22.83 4.07
CA THR A 288 -22.16 23.17 2.65
C THR A 288 -23.21 24.23 2.27
N TRP A 289 -24.43 24.12 2.81
CA TRP A 289 -25.44 25.18 2.68
C TRP A 289 -24.98 26.50 3.31
N TYR A 290 -24.33 26.43 4.48
CA TYR A 290 -23.77 27.61 5.12
C TYR A 290 -22.66 28.27 4.28
N LEU A 291 -21.73 27.48 3.72
CA LEU A 291 -20.69 27.97 2.82
C LEU A 291 -21.30 28.64 1.58
N LEU A 292 -22.33 28.05 0.98
CA LEU A 292 -23.04 28.65 -0.17
C LEU A 292 -23.65 30.01 0.20
N GLY A 293 -24.21 30.11 1.41
CA GLY A 293 -24.73 31.36 1.94
C GLY A 293 -23.65 32.43 2.13
N LEU A 294 -22.48 32.04 2.65
CA LEU A 294 -21.34 32.95 2.82
C LEU A 294 -20.80 33.46 1.48
N VAL A 295 -20.70 32.59 0.47
CA VAL A 295 -20.31 32.99 -0.90
C VAL A 295 -21.31 33.99 -1.46
N ALA A 296 -22.61 33.73 -1.30
CA ALA A 296 -23.66 34.61 -1.79
C ALA A 296 -23.65 35.99 -1.11
N LEU A 297 -23.25 36.06 0.17
CA LEU A 297 -23.06 37.30 0.92
C LEU A 297 -21.72 38.01 0.66
N ASN A 298 -20.80 37.40 -0.09
CA ASN A 298 -19.57 38.09 -0.47
C ASN A 298 -19.91 39.40 -1.20
N ARG A 299 -19.17 40.48 -0.93
CA ARG A 299 -19.45 41.82 -1.48
C ARG A 299 -19.51 41.86 -3.01
N GLN A 300 -18.72 41.03 -3.69
CA GLN A 300 -18.69 40.97 -5.15
C GLN A 300 -19.90 40.21 -5.72
N VAL A 301 -20.40 39.21 -4.99
CA VAL A 301 -21.56 38.40 -5.41
C VAL A 301 -22.87 39.10 -5.04
N ASN A 302 -23.00 39.49 -3.77
CA ASN A 302 -24.11 40.24 -3.19
C ASN A 302 -25.51 39.68 -3.56
N ASP A 303 -25.64 38.36 -3.62
CA ASP A 303 -26.91 37.67 -3.88
C ASP A 303 -27.59 37.36 -2.54
N LEU A 304 -28.24 38.39 -1.97
CA LEU A 304 -28.93 38.28 -0.68
C LEU A 304 -30.02 37.20 -0.67
N ASP A 305 -30.66 36.92 -1.82
CA ASP A 305 -31.73 35.94 -1.90
C ASP A 305 -31.19 34.51 -1.89
N ARG A 306 -30.10 34.22 -2.61
CA ARG A 306 -29.39 32.95 -2.49
C ARG A 306 -28.85 32.77 -1.07
N GLY A 307 -28.23 33.81 -0.49
CA GLY A 307 -27.73 33.79 0.88
C GLY A 307 -28.81 33.44 1.89
N MET A 308 -29.97 34.09 1.80
CA MET A 308 -31.12 33.85 2.66
C MET A 308 -31.64 32.41 2.55
N ARG A 309 -31.82 31.89 1.33
CA ARG A 309 -32.27 30.51 1.10
C ARG A 309 -31.27 29.50 1.68
N ALA A 310 -29.98 29.72 1.44
CA ALA A 310 -28.92 28.83 1.87
C ALA A 310 -28.81 28.78 3.41
N PHE A 311 -28.78 29.92 4.10
CA PHE A 311 -28.75 29.93 5.56
C PHE A 311 -30.02 29.39 6.20
N LYS A 312 -31.19 29.61 5.58
CA LYS A 312 -32.44 29.00 6.02
C LYS A 312 -32.34 27.48 5.96
N ARG A 313 -31.85 26.93 4.86
CA ARG A 313 -31.68 25.49 4.70
C ARG A 313 -30.67 24.90 5.68
N ALA A 314 -29.55 25.59 5.91
CA ALA A 314 -28.57 25.21 6.94
C ALA A 314 -29.18 25.19 8.36
N ALA A 315 -29.97 26.22 8.71
CA ALA A 315 -30.65 26.33 9.99
C ALA A 315 -31.77 25.29 10.17
N GLU A 316 -32.45 24.87 9.10
CA GLU A 316 -33.43 23.77 9.12
C GLU A 316 -32.74 22.41 9.39
N LEU A 317 -31.60 22.17 8.74
CA LEU A 317 -30.83 20.92 8.90
C LEU A 317 -30.17 20.81 10.28
N LYS A 318 -29.66 21.93 10.81
CA LYS A 318 -29.03 21.97 12.14
C LYS A 318 -29.46 23.20 12.95
N PRO A 319 -30.66 23.17 13.56
CA PRO A 319 -31.23 24.33 14.27
C PRO A 319 -30.43 24.81 15.49
N ALA A 320 -29.55 23.96 16.05
CA ALA A 320 -28.70 24.31 17.17
C ALA A 320 -27.51 25.21 16.79
N MET A 321 -27.18 25.34 15.50
CA MET A 321 -26.05 26.17 15.06
C MET A 321 -26.45 27.65 15.06
N ARG A 322 -25.95 28.38 16.06
CA ARG A 322 -26.25 29.80 16.27
C ARG A 322 -25.82 30.70 15.11
N ASP A 323 -24.70 30.40 14.46
CA ASP A 323 -24.13 31.22 13.37
C ASP A 323 -25.04 31.31 12.14
N TYR A 324 -25.83 30.26 11.88
CA TYR A 324 -26.76 30.24 10.74
C TYR A 324 -27.91 31.23 10.96
N TRP A 325 -28.42 31.30 12.20
CA TRP A 325 -29.44 32.25 12.62
C TRP A 325 -28.91 33.68 12.68
N ILE A 326 -27.65 33.89 13.10
CA ILE A 326 -27.00 35.20 13.05
C ILE A 326 -26.96 35.71 11.59
N SER A 327 -26.54 34.86 10.66
CA SER A 327 -26.46 35.22 9.24
C SER A 327 -27.84 35.54 8.64
N LEU A 328 -28.88 34.77 8.99
CA LEU A 328 -30.26 35.09 8.60
C LEU A 328 -30.76 36.41 9.18
N ARG A 329 -30.50 36.66 10.46
CA ARG A 329 -30.88 37.92 11.14
C ARG A 329 -30.30 39.11 10.39
N ASP A 330 -29.05 39.03 9.99
CA ASP A 330 -28.34 40.12 9.33
C ASP A 330 -28.93 40.40 7.94
N ILE A 331 -29.29 39.35 7.18
CA ILE A 331 -30.03 39.52 5.92
C ILE A 331 -31.42 40.13 6.15
N TYR A 332 -32.18 39.64 7.14
CA TYR A 332 -33.53 40.17 7.41
C TYR A 332 -33.51 41.63 7.83
N LYS A 333 -32.47 42.08 8.55
CA LYS A 333 -32.26 43.51 8.84
C LYS A 333 -32.05 44.31 7.56
N VAL A 334 -31.17 43.85 6.67
CA VAL A 334 -30.89 44.52 5.39
C VAL A 334 -32.13 44.58 4.51
N LYS A 335 -32.88 43.48 4.38
CA LYS A 335 -34.11 43.38 3.59
C LYS A 335 -35.36 43.96 4.29
N LYS A 336 -35.24 44.47 5.52
CA LYS A 336 -36.33 45.04 6.34
C LYS A 336 -37.50 44.06 6.58
N MET A 337 -37.21 42.78 6.71
CA MET A 337 -38.17 41.69 6.94
C MET A 337 -38.51 41.57 8.44
N LYS A 338 -39.41 42.44 8.92
CA LYS A 338 -39.68 42.63 10.36
C LYS A 338 -40.22 41.38 11.07
N ALA A 339 -41.08 40.61 10.41
CA ALA A 339 -41.73 39.45 11.03
C ALA A 339 -40.72 38.32 11.25
N GLU A 340 -39.94 38.01 10.23
CA GLU A 340 -38.89 36.99 10.23
C GLU A 340 -37.75 37.38 11.15
N LEU A 341 -37.36 38.65 11.18
CA LEU A 341 -36.36 39.17 12.11
C LEU A 341 -36.75 38.88 13.57
N LYS A 342 -38.01 39.13 13.95
CA LYS A 342 -38.51 38.86 15.31
C LYS A 342 -38.41 37.37 15.68
N LEU A 343 -38.75 36.48 14.75
CA LEU A 343 -38.67 35.03 14.95
C LEU A 343 -37.22 34.57 15.14
N VAL A 344 -36.29 35.05 14.31
CA VAL A 344 -34.87 34.71 14.43
C VAL A 344 -34.26 35.26 15.71
N GLU A 345 -34.60 36.49 16.13
CA GLU A 345 -34.12 37.07 17.38
C GLU A 345 -34.64 36.31 18.61
N GLN A 346 -35.86 35.80 18.57
CA GLN A 346 -36.37 34.89 19.60
C GLN A 346 -35.56 33.59 19.60
N LYS A 347 -35.33 32.99 18.43
CA LYS A 347 -34.56 31.75 18.33
C LYS A 347 -33.14 31.89 18.88
N LEU A 348 -32.48 33.01 18.58
CA LEU A 348 -31.14 33.31 19.09
C LEU A 348 -31.09 33.48 20.61
N LYS A 349 -32.20 33.87 21.27
CA LYS A 349 -32.30 33.94 22.74
C LYS A 349 -32.51 32.56 23.37
N GLU A 350 -33.04 31.60 22.63
CA GLU A 350 -33.20 30.21 23.09
C GLU A 350 -31.87 29.45 23.01
N LEU A 351 -31.03 29.75 22.02
CA LEU A 351 -29.72 29.13 21.77
C LEU A 351 -28.60 29.71 22.65
N LYS A 352 -28.90 30.10 23.90
CA LYS A 352 -27.97 30.77 24.82
C LYS A 352 -26.62 30.09 24.98
#